data_AF-A0A959WCR5-F1
#
_entry.id   AF-A0A959WCR5-F1
#
_cell.length_a   1.000
_cell.length_b   1.000
_cell.length_c   1.000
_cell.angle_alpha   90.00
_cell.angle_beta   90.00
_cell.angle_gamma   90.00
#
_symmetry.space_group_name_H-M   'P 1'
#
loop_
_entity.id
_entity.type
_entity.pdbx_description
1 polymer ?
#
loop_
_entity_poly.entity_id
_entity_poly.type
_entity_poly.pdbx_seq_one_letter_code
_entity_poly.pdbx_strand_id
1 'polypeptide(L)'
;MTATILVAVTGLLMVIAPDQSRAVLSGENGRIVLVSGRPPETDATARLYLLPVPSNSVGIGTISAPIVPAGGQYRHPTWSPDRTKIAFANGTAGIYDIFVIDIEAGTGPVQITPTEGAGANNLSADRPAWSPDGNTIAYEHQPSPGSADRQIRTQPANDFQFPIPTTDLTAAGGAFEGKPAWTPDSQTVYFHRGDPNTAGNSDIYRKPAAGGAESIAIPDSGISEAQPSISPDGTKICYTLTNAGFNSTADVVVAPLANPASAAIVSQSIVAGDYNCTWSPDGQMIAYVNGVFGTGRLVMVKADDTSPLEIELAEAAGFDGNPDWAPDGRPDCPDKAVETDVDQPVTFSVECLDTGPEYEKSEVREYADSQPTQGTLTQELAGDPFTYTPNAGFTGTDTFEVTSFDEAGFGIDNGTVTITVNEEIVEPEPEVKCAGKLATVKGTPGRDILTGTFKRDVVAGLGGNDLVLGLRGNDLACGGNGRDRLVGAGGRDRLLGGKGNDVLVGGGNRDVLIGGAGRDRLLGGPGRDRMLAGPGRDLCKGGPGRDRGRSCERRAGIP
;
A
#
# COMPACT_ATOMS: atom_id res chain seq x y z
N MET A 1 1.62 -32.03 56.00
CA MET A 1 1.70 -30.57 56.20
C MET A 1 3.11 -30.15 55.76
N THR A 2 3.33 -29.90 54.46
CA THR A 2 3.25 -28.59 53.76
C THR A 2 4.26 -27.58 54.31
N ALA A 3 5.11 -26.89 53.55
CA ALA A 3 5.34 -26.84 52.10
C ALA A 3 6.72 -26.19 51.84
N THR A 4 7.34 -26.60 50.74
CA THR A 4 8.49 -25.96 50.07
C THR A 4 8.04 -24.67 49.40
N ILE A 5 8.77 -23.56 49.55
CA ILE A 5 8.57 -22.36 48.72
C ILE A 5 9.84 -22.13 47.90
N LEU A 6 9.70 -22.42 46.60
CA LEU A 6 10.57 -22.01 45.51
C LEU A 6 10.04 -20.62 45.08
N VAL A 7 10.83 -19.56 45.25
CA VAL A 7 10.45 -18.22 44.78
C VAL A 7 10.77 -18.16 43.28
N ALA A 8 9.72 -18.20 42.46
CA ALA A 8 9.80 -17.94 41.03
C ALA A 8 9.93 -16.44 40.80
N VAL A 9 10.97 -16.06 40.04
CA VAL A 9 11.12 -14.74 39.44
C VAL A 9 10.19 -14.70 38.23
N THR A 10 9.04 -14.05 38.36
CA THR A 10 8.24 -13.59 37.22
C THR A 10 8.57 -12.14 36.96
N GLY A 11 9.36 -11.90 35.92
CA GLY A 11 9.56 -10.56 35.36
C GLY A 11 8.24 -10.06 34.78
N LEU A 12 7.70 -9.02 35.42
CA LEU A 12 6.64 -8.20 34.85
C LEU A 12 7.34 -7.24 33.86
N LEU A 13 7.31 -7.56 32.57
CA LEU A 13 7.72 -6.60 31.54
C LEU A 13 6.61 -5.56 31.46
N MET A 14 6.83 -4.40 32.09
CA MET A 14 6.02 -3.21 31.82
C MET A 14 6.26 -2.82 30.37
N VAL A 15 5.26 -3.05 29.52
CA VAL A 15 5.13 -2.29 28.28
C VAL A 15 4.83 -0.86 28.72
N ILE A 16 5.84 0.00 28.63
CA ILE A 16 5.66 1.44 28.76
C ILE A 16 4.89 1.86 27.51
N ALA A 17 3.59 2.12 27.66
CA ALA A 17 2.86 2.89 26.67
C ALA A 17 3.61 4.23 26.50
N PRO A 18 3.88 4.69 25.27
CA PRO A 18 4.49 6.00 25.09
C PRO A 18 3.62 7.04 25.77
N ASP A 19 4.28 7.81 26.62
CA ASP A 19 3.71 8.87 27.44
C ASP A 19 2.89 9.82 26.56
N GLN A 20 1.63 10.06 26.96
CA GLN A 20 0.71 11.03 26.37
C GLN A 20 1.16 12.45 26.74
N SER A 21 2.36 12.85 26.31
CA SER A 21 2.81 14.24 26.34
C SER A 21 3.89 14.50 25.29
N ARG A 22 3.43 15.04 24.15
CA ARG A 22 4.11 15.83 23.09
C ARG A 22 3.51 15.40 21.75
N ALA A 23 2.95 16.36 21.03
CA ALA A 23 2.58 16.19 19.64
C ALA A 23 3.85 15.80 18.87
N VAL A 24 3.92 14.55 18.42
CA VAL A 24 4.90 14.09 17.46
C VAL A 24 4.47 14.69 16.13
N LEU A 25 5.25 15.64 15.60
CA LEU A 25 4.96 16.30 14.34
C LEU A 25 5.37 15.31 13.24
N SER A 26 4.43 14.82 12.45
CA SER A 26 4.66 13.80 11.42
C SER A 26 5.29 14.36 10.13
N GLY A 27 6.15 15.38 10.25
CA GLY A 27 6.87 16.09 9.18
C GLY A 27 8.38 16.09 9.40
N GLU A 28 8.85 15.09 10.10
CA GLU A 28 10.00 15.23 11.00
C GLU A 28 11.29 14.61 10.44
N ASN A 29 11.23 13.70 9.46
CA ASN A 29 12.39 13.24 8.71
C ASN A 29 12.29 13.74 7.26
N GLY A 30 13.10 14.74 6.91
CA GLY A 30 13.14 15.28 5.56
C GLY A 30 14.53 15.78 5.20
N ARG A 31 14.78 16.06 3.92
CA ARG A 31 16.04 16.65 3.48
C ARG A 31 15.78 18.03 2.91
N ILE A 32 16.48 19.01 3.42
CA ILE A 32 16.50 20.33 2.80
C ILE A 32 17.74 20.40 1.92
N VAL A 33 17.53 20.69 0.63
CA VAL A 33 18.63 21.12 -0.23
C VAL A 33 18.85 22.62 -0.02
N LEU A 34 20.10 23.01 0.15
CA LEU A 34 20.46 24.39 0.43
C LEU A 34 21.79 24.77 -0.21
N VAL A 35 22.01 26.07 -0.38
CA VAL A 35 23.28 26.64 -0.83
C VAL A 35 24.04 27.16 0.39
N SER A 36 25.36 26.93 0.46
CA SER A 36 26.18 27.41 1.58
C SER A 36 26.31 28.91 1.73
N GLY A 37 26.72 29.25 2.95
CA GLY A 37 27.36 30.50 3.32
C GLY A 37 28.70 30.45 4.05
N ARG A 38 29.25 29.25 4.30
CA ARG A 38 30.27 29.08 5.35
C ARG A 38 31.59 29.77 4.99
N PRO A 39 32.17 30.63 5.84
CA PRO A 39 33.49 31.21 5.59
C PRO A 39 34.53 30.12 5.27
N PRO A 40 35.35 30.29 4.21
CA PRO A 40 35.56 31.50 3.42
C PRO A 40 34.67 31.62 2.17
N GLU A 41 33.57 30.86 2.10
CA GLU A 41 32.71 30.82 0.92
C GLU A 41 31.96 32.14 0.71
N THR A 42 32.26 32.78 -0.42
CA THR A 42 31.53 33.89 -1.04
C THR A 42 30.53 33.37 -2.08
N ASP A 43 29.67 34.23 -2.64
CA ASP A 43 28.84 33.95 -3.82
C ASP A 43 29.60 33.19 -4.92
N ALA A 44 30.87 33.54 -5.17
CA ALA A 44 31.70 32.93 -6.21
C ALA A 44 32.21 31.51 -5.88
N THR A 45 31.99 31.04 -4.66
CA THR A 45 32.50 29.77 -4.12
C THR A 45 31.43 28.92 -3.45
N ALA A 46 30.18 29.38 -3.48
CA ALA A 46 29.01 28.71 -2.94
C ALA A 46 28.95 27.23 -3.39
N ARG A 47 28.24 26.40 -2.63
CA ARG A 47 28.10 24.96 -2.85
C ARG A 47 26.68 24.53 -2.50
N LEU A 48 26.22 23.42 -3.06
CA LEU A 48 24.98 22.76 -2.66
C LEU A 48 25.25 21.73 -1.57
N TYR A 49 24.35 21.65 -0.60
CA TYR A 49 24.37 20.70 0.51
C TYR A 49 23.00 20.12 0.75
N LEU A 50 23.01 18.96 1.40
CA LEU A 50 21.83 18.33 1.96
C LEU A 50 21.89 18.49 3.48
N LEU A 51 20.77 18.88 4.06
CA LEU A 51 20.55 18.89 5.49
C LEU A 51 19.45 17.87 5.82
N PRO A 52 19.80 16.72 6.40
CA PRO A 52 18.83 15.85 7.03
C PRO A 52 18.22 16.58 8.25
N VAL A 53 16.91 16.62 8.31
CA VAL A 53 16.12 17.13 9.43
C VAL A 53 15.47 15.91 10.05
N PRO A 54 15.97 15.35 11.17
CA PRO A 54 15.41 14.14 11.78
C PRO A 54 14.26 14.38 12.77
N SER A 55 13.50 13.33 13.06
CA SER A 55 12.38 13.39 14.02
C SER A 55 12.83 13.82 15.41
N ASN A 56 12.10 14.76 16.00
CA ASN A 56 12.40 15.49 17.24
C ASN A 56 13.60 16.46 17.17
N SER A 57 13.95 16.97 15.98
CA SER A 57 15.00 17.99 15.85
C SER A 57 14.72 19.22 16.72
N VAL A 58 15.48 19.34 17.80
CA VAL A 58 15.58 20.55 18.66
C VAL A 58 16.76 21.45 18.25
N GLY A 59 17.42 21.17 17.13
CA GLY A 59 18.49 22.01 16.58
C GLY A 59 19.47 21.29 15.64
N ILE A 60 20.22 22.12 14.88
CA ILE A 60 21.43 21.86 14.05
C ILE A 60 21.62 20.42 13.56
N GLY A 61 20.89 20.06 12.50
CA GLY A 61 21.19 18.85 11.73
C GLY A 61 22.62 18.90 11.16
N THR A 62 23.22 17.74 10.91
CA THR A 62 24.56 17.68 10.31
C THR A 62 24.47 17.89 8.80
N ILE A 63 24.90 19.06 8.34
CA ILE A 63 25.03 19.34 6.89
C ILE A 63 25.99 18.33 6.26
N SER A 64 25.61 17.78 5.10
CA SER A 64 26.41 16.84 4.32
C SER A 64 27.76 17.43 3.86
N ALA A 65 28.60 16.60 3.23
CA ALA A 65 29.61 17.11 2.30
C ALA A 65 28.91 17.79 1.10
N PRO A 66 29.54 18.77 0.43
CA PRO A 66 28.91 19.42 -0.71
C PRO A 66 28.67 18.41 -1.84
N ILE A 67 27.47 18.43 -2.43
CA ILE A 67 27.09 17.53 -3.52
C ILE A 67 27.55 18.00 -4.90
N VAL A 68 28.02 19.25 -5.00
CA VAL A 68 28.64 19.82 -6.20
C VAL A 68 30.06 20.33 -5.92
N PRO A 69 31.02 20.21 -6.86
CA PRO A 69 32.40 20.69 -6.68
C PRO A 69 32.58 22.23 -6.64
N ALA A 70 33.85 22.64 -6.55
CA ALA A 70 34.31 24.03 -6.64
C ALA A 70 34.33 24.63 -8.04
N GLY A 71 33.79 25.86 -8.17
CA GLY A 71 34.01 26.69 -9.36
C GLY A 71 32.81 27.44 -9.96
N GLY A 72 31.70 27.61 -9.24
CA GLY A 72 30.52 28.33 -9.74
C GLY A 72 29.70 29.04 -8.64
N GLN A 73 28.81 29.94 -9.04
CA GLN A 73 27.82 30.58 -8.17
C GLN A 73 26.51 29.79 -8.20
N TYR A 74 26.38 28.82 -7.31
CA TYR A 74 25.20 27.95 -7.19
C TYR A 74 24.10 28.65 -6.40
N ARG A 75 22.86 28.61 -6.90
CA ARG A 75 21.73 29.34 -6.31
C ARG A 75 20.43 28.58 -6.47
N HIS A 76 19.51 28.84 -5.54
CA HIS A 76 18.09 28.48 -5.64
C HIS A 76 17.82 27.03 -6.07
N PRO A 77 18.31 26.03 -5.32
CA PRO A 77 18.06 24.64 -5.63
C PRO A 77 16.59 24.28 -5.43
N THR A 78 16.12 23.29 -6.18
CA THR A 78 14.82 22.66 -5.99
C THR A 78 14.88 21.16 -6.29
N TRP A 79 14.08 20.38 -5.56
CA TRP A 79 14.02 18.94 -5.71
C TRP A 79 13.14 18.49 -6.88
N SER A 80 13.53 17.40 -7.54
CA SER A 80 12.59 16.62 -8.34
C SER A 80 11.60 15.87 -7.43
N PRO A 81 10.36 15.61 -7.90
CA PRO A 81 9.33 14.89 -7.13
C PRO A 81 9.75 13.50 -6.65
N ASP A 82 10.59 12.82 -7.44
CA ASP A 82 11.12 11.49 -7.13
C ASP A 82 12.35 11.51 -6.21
N ARG A 83 12.79 12.70 -5.77
CA ARG A 83 14.00 12.94 -4.96
C ARG A 83 15.32 12.44 -5.56
N THR A 84 15.36 12.07 -6.83
CA THR A 84 16.62 11.58 -7.45
C THR A 84 17.47 12.71 -8.01
N LYS A 85 16.88 13.90 -8.22
CA LYS A 85 17.51 15.02 -8.91
C LYS A 85 17.28 16.34 -8.20
N ILE A 86 18.21 17.27 -8.42
CA ILE A 86 18.11 18.65 -7.94
C ILE A 86 18.36 19.58 -9.13
N ALA A 87 17.42 20.47 -9.42
CA ALA A 87 17.65 21.58 -10.34
C ALA A 87 18.14 22.81 -9.58
N PHE A 88 19.05 23.57 -10.16
CA PHE A 88 19.61 24.77 -9.53
C PHE A 88 20.17 25.73 -10.59
N ALA A 89 20.28 27.01 -10.24
CA ALA A 89 20.97 27.98 -11.09
C ALA A 89 22.47 27.96 -10.80
N ASN A 90 23.29 28.04 -11.84
CA ASN A 90 24.74 28.17 -11.70
C ASN A 90 25.33 29.07 -12.80
N GLY A 91 26.36 29.84 -12.44
CA GLY A 91 27.08 30.67 -13.40
C GLY A 91 28.01 31.67 -12.74
N THR A 92 28.09 32.87 -13.33
CA THR A 92 28.85 34.01 -12.79
C THR A 92 27.87 35.10 -12.34
N ALA A 93 28.33 36.04 -11.50
CA ALA A 93 27.50 37.12 -10.99
C ALA A 93 26.87 37.92 -12.12
N GLY A 94 25.65 37.52 -12.46
CA GLY A 94 24.88 38.15 -13.50
C GLY A 94 24.46 37.28 -14.68
N ILE A 95 25.00 36.08 -14.80
CA ILE A 95 24.78 35.21 -15.96
C ILE A 95 24.65 33.81 -15.37
N TYR A 96 23.43 33.29 -15.37
CA TYR A 96 23.11 31.97 -14.84
C TYR A 96 22.51 31.11 -15.94
N ASP A 97 22.67 29.82 -15.77
CA ASP A 97 22.00 28.77 -16.51
C ASP A 97 21.39 27.80 -15.49
N ILE A 98 20.35 27.07 -15.88
CA ILE A 98 19.80 26.01 -15.03
C ILE A 98 20.59 24.73 -15.28
N PHE A 99 20.97 24.07 -14.20
CA PHE A 99 21.60 22.77 -14.18
C PHE A 99 20.74 21.78 -13.41
N VAL A 100 20.86 20.50 -13.75
CA VAL A 100 20.29 19.38 -12.98
C VAL A 100 21.42 18.44 -12.60
N ILE A 101 21.49 18.08 -11.33
CA ILE A 101 22.33 16.97 -10.85
C ILE A 101 21.42 15.79 -10.52
N ASP A 102 21.80 14.61 -11.02
CA ASP A 102 21.24 13.34 -10.58
C ASP A 102 22.13 12.79 -9.46
N ILE A 103 21.61 12.77 -8.25
CA ILE A 103 22.36 12.41 -7.05
C ILE A 103 22.49 10.89 -6.87
N GLU A 104 21.69 10.10 -7.60
CA GLU A 104 21.79 8.63 -7.60
C GLU A 104 22.78 8.12 -8.64
N ALA A 105 22.76 8.71 -9.84
CA ALA A 105 23.61 8.30 -10.95
C ALA A 105 25.11 8.60 -10.71
N GLY A 106 25.43 9.46 -9.72
CA GLY A 106 26.79 9.89 -9.43
C GLY A 106 27.43 10.69 -10.56
N THR A 107 26.62 11.18 -11.51
CA THR A 107 27.05 12.01 -12.62
C THR A 107 27.15 13.47 -12.19
N GLY A 108 28.07 14.22 -12.79
CA GLY A 108 28.15 15.67 -12.56
C GLY A 108 26.91 16.41 -13.08
N PRO A 109 26.70 17.67 -12.66
CA PRO A 109 25.57 18.47 -13.12
C PRO A 109 25.54 18.66 -14.64
N VAL A 110 24.35 18.57 -15.21
CA VAL A 110 24.08 18.78 -16.63
C VAL A 110 23.34 20.11 -16.78
N GLN A 111 23.88 21.03 -17.59
CA GLN A 111 23.17 22.26 -17.96
C GLN A 111 21.91 21.87 -18.74
N ILE A 112 20.78 22.53 -18.53
CA ILE A 112 19.50 22.24 -19.22
C ILE A 112 18.92 23.45 -19.97
N THR A 113 19.51 24.64 -19.81
CA THR A 113 19.16 25.84 -20.60
C THR A 113 20.23 26.15 -21.64
N PRO A 114 19.90 26.81 -22.76
CA PRO A 114 20.91 27.39 -23.65
C PRO A 114 21.74 28.44 -22.91
N THR A 115 23.06 28.49 -23.14
CA THR A 115 23.90 29.56 -22.58
C THR A 115 23.44 30.92 -23.07
N GLU A 116 22.93 31.73 -22.15
CA GLU A 116 22.51 33.10 -22.42
C GLU A 116 23.73 34.00 -22.65
N GLY A 117 23.73 34.77 -23.75
CA GLY A 117 24.85 35.63 -24.13
C GLY A 117 25.10 36.76 -23.12
N ALA A 118 26.37 37.06 -22.84
CA ALA A 118 26.78 38.13 -21.93
C ALA A 118 26.24 39.51 -22.37
N GLY A 119 25.25 40.04 -21.65
CA GLY A 119 24.63 41.35 -21.86
C GLY A 119 24.16 41.94 -20.53
N ALA A 120 24.22 43.27 -20.39
CA ALA A 120 24.34 44.02 -19.13
C ALA A 120 23.14 43.99 -18.13
N ASN A 121 22.20 43.05 -18.22
CA ASN A 121 21.16 42.85 -17.21
C ASN A 121 21.05 41.38 -16.82
N ASN A 122 21.26 41.13 -15.53
CA ASN A 122 22.18 40.10 -15.10
C ASN A 122 21.48 38.99 -14.28
N LEU A 123 20.32 38.46 -14.68
CA LEU A 123 19.60 37.41 -13.92
C LEU A 123 18.65 36.60 -14.83
N SER A 124 19.15 35.99 -15.90
CA SER A 124 18.34 35.07 -16.72
C SER A 124 18.60 33.62 -16.31
N ALA A 125 17.62 32.74 -16.46
CA ALA A 125 17.70 31.33 -16.09
C ALA A 125 18.05 31.14 -14.61
N ASP A 126 17.16 31.64 -13.74
CA ASP A 126 17.31 31.56 -12.29
C ASP A 126 16.03 30.98 -11.64
N ARG A 127 16.16 30.52 -10.39
CA ARG A 127 15.05 30.08 -9.52
C ARG A 127 14.17 29.01 -10.17
N PRO A 128 14.76 27.86 -10.52
CA PRO A 128 13.99 26.74 -11.05
C PRO A 128 12.97 26.24 -10.02
N ALA A 129 11.86 25.72 -10.52
CA ALA A 129 10.84 25.02 -9.75
C ALA A 129 10.32 23.82 -10.55
N TRP A 130 10.41 22.63 -9.96
CA TRP A 130 9.87 21.41 -10.54
C TRP A 130 8.35 21.34 -10.40
N SER A 131 7.68 20.88 -11.45
CA SER A 131 6.29 20.46 -11.33
C SER A 131 6.21 19.17 -10.51
N PRO A 132 5.20 19.02 -9.62
CA PRO A 132 5.01 17.81 -8.80
C PRO A 132 4.88 16.49 -9.57
N ASP A 133 4.49 16.53 -10.84
CA ASP A 133 4.44 15.36 -11.73
C ASP A 133 5.79 14.97 -12.35
N GLY A 134 6.83 15.78 -12.12
CA GLY A 134 8.19 15.53 -12.60
C GLY A 134 8.42 15.86 -14.07
N ASN A 135 7.43 16.43 -14.77
CA ASN A 135 7.51 16.57 -16.22
C ASN A 135 8.05 17.93 -16.70
N THR A 136 8.01 18.95 -15.85
CA THR A 136 8.25 20.34 -16.26
C THR A 136 9.09 21.08 -15.22
N ILE A 137 10.02 21.91 -15.69
CA ILE A 137 10.70 22.90 -14.86
C ILE A 137 10.26 24.29 -15.31
N ALA A 138 9.78 25.09 -14.36
CA ALA A 138 9.54 26.52 -14.54
C ALA A 138 10.73 27.32 -13.99
N TYR A 139 11.09 28.43 -14.62
CA TYR A 139 12.19 29.29 -14.19
C TYR A 139 12.04 30.71 -14.71
N GLU A 140 12.82 31.63 -14.14
CA GLU A 140 12.90 33.03 -14.57
C GLU A 140 13.73 33.18 -15.83
N HIS A 141 13.22 33.91 -16.81
CA HIS A 141 13.88 34.12 -18.09
C HIS A 141 13.79 35.56 -18.57
N GLN A 142 14.86 36.06 -19.18
CA GLN A 142 14.85 37.36 -19.85
C GLN A 142 14.30 37.21 -21.29
N PRO A 143 13.27 37.95 -21.74
CA PRO A 143 12.75 37.82 -23.11
C PRO A 143 13.79 37.99 -24.23
N SER A 144 14.82 38.78 -23.95
CA SER A 144 15.94 39.01 -24.85
C SER A 144 17.21 39.34 -24.06
N PRO A 145 18.39 39.03 -24.60
CA PRO A 145 19.66 39.28 -23.91
C PRO A 145 19.81 40.73 -23.44
N GLY A 146 20.03 40.92 -22.14
CA GLY A 146 20.19 42.25 -21.53
C GLY A 146 18.88 43.00 -21.25
N SER A 147 17.72 42.35 -21.40
CA SER A 147 16.44 42.92 -20.95
C SER A 147 16.41 43.07 -19.43
N ALA A 148 15.76 44.13 -18.94
CA ALA A 148 15.44 44.28 -17.51
C ALA A 148 14.21 43.44 -17.12
N ASP A 149 13.38 43.05 -18.10
CA ASP A 149 12.17 42.27 -17.90
C ASP A 149 12.51 40.83 -17.49
N ARG A 150 11.64 40.23 -16.67
CA ARG A 150 11.66 38.79 -16.40
C ARG A 150 10.29 38.20 -16.66
N GLN A 151 10.29 37.06 -17.32
CA GLN A 151 9.12 36.24 -17.58
C GLN A 151 9.31 34.88 -16.92
N ILE A 152 8.21 34.15 -16.71
CA ILE A 152 8.23 32.74 -16.37
C ILE A 152 8.28 31.93 -17.67
N ARG A 153 9.28 31.07 -17.76
CA ARG A 153 9.45 30.11 -18.85
C ARG A 153 9.35 28.69 -18.31
N THR A 154 8.80 27.78 -19.11
CA THR A 154 8.73 26.36 -18.80
C THR A 154 9.47 25.52 -19.84
N GLN A 155 9.98 24.37 -19.42
CA GLN A 155 10.57 23.37 -20.30
C GLN A 155 10.37 21.93 -19.78
N PRO A 156 10.34 20.92 -20.66
CA PRO A 156 10.29 19.52 -20.24
C PRO A 156 11.50 19.09 -19.38
N ALA A 157 11.29 18.17 -18.45
CA ALA A 157 12.29 17.68 -17.51
C ALA A 157 12.79 16.24 -17.79
N ASN A 158 12.24 15.57 -18.82
CA ASN A 158 12.21 14.11 -18.87
C ASN A 158 13.42 13.47 -19.57
N ASP A 159 14.07 14.17 -20.49
CA ASP A 159 15.14 13.58 -21.31
C ASP A 159 16.45 14.37 -21.30
N PHE A 160 16.45 15.62 -20.80
CA PHE A 160 17.59 16.55 -20.84
C PHE A 160 18.37 16.57 -22.17
N GLN A 161 17.73 16.18 -23.27
CA GLN A 161 18.32 16.09 -24.60
C GLN A 161 18.22 17.45 -25.29
N PHE A 162 19.37 18.00 -25.69
CA PHE A 162 19.42 19.30 -26.36
C PHE A 162 19.12 19.22 -27.86
N PRO A 163 18.42 20.22 -28.43
CA PRO A 163 17.83 21.38 -27.75
C PRO A 163 16.51 21.03 -27.05
N ILE A 164 16.36 21.46 -25.79
CA ILE A 164 15.11 21.27 -25.05
C ILE A 164 14.09 22.32 -25.51
N PRO A 165 12.85 21.92 -25.89
CA PRO A 165 11.79 22.88 -26.22
C PRO A 165 11.44 23.76 -25.01
N THR A 166 11.35 25.07 -25.23
CA THR A 166 10.96 26.03 -24.18
C THR A 166 9.68 26.76 -24.55
N THR A 167 8.85 27.08 -23.54
CA THR A 167 7.62 27.88 -23.71
C THR A 167 7.61 29.04 -22.73
N ASP A 168 7.42 30.26 -23.22
CA ASP A 168 7.16 31.41 -22.35
C ASP A 168 5.74 31.30 -21.80
N LEU A 169 5.62 31.06 -20.50
CA LEU A 169 4.34 30.95 -19.82
C LEU A 169 3.69 32.33 -19.69
N THR A 170 4.47 33.36 -19.39
CA THR A 170 4.03 34.76 -19.29
C THR A 170 4.53 35.59 -20.46
N ALA A 171 3.86 36.71 -20.75
CA ALA A 171 4.22 37.59 -21.86
C ALA A 171 5.23 38.65 -21.42
N ALA A 172 6.10 39.10 -22.33
CA ALA A 172 7.05 40.16 -22.05
C ALA A 172 6.28 41.47 -21.84
N GLY A 173 6.60 42.21 -20.78
CA GLY A 173 5.69 43.27 -20.30
C GLY A 173 6.31 44.33 -19.40
N GLY A 174 7.63 44.46 -19.30
CA GLY A 174 8.25 45.53 -18.50
C GLY A 174 8.32 45.28 -17.00
N ALA A 175 7.93 44.09 -16.53
CA ALA A 175 7.93 43.74 -15.11
C ALA A 175 8.98 42.67 -14.79
N PHE A 176 9.42 42.65 -13.54
CA PHE A 176 10.21 41.55 -12.97
C PHE A 176 9.23 40.49 -12.46
N GLU A 177 9.20 39.34 -13.12
CA GLU A 177 8.49 38.15 -12.65
C GLU A 177 9.46 37.10 -12.13
N GLY A 178 9.08 36.41 -11.06
CA GLY A 178 9.95 35.40 -10.53
C GLY A 178 9.42 34.47 -9.45
N LYS A 179 10.29 33.56 -9.01
CA LYS A 179 10.01 32.49 -8.05
C LYS A 179 8.75 31.71 -8.41
N PRO A 180 8.76 30.96 -9.53
CA PRO A 180 7.64 30.10 -9.86
C PRO A 180 7.44 29.06 -8.74
N ALA A 181 6.18 28.75 -8.44
CA ALA A 181 5.78 27.67 -7.54
C ALA A 181 4.57 26.94 -8.13
N TRP A 182 4.53 25.62 -7.99
CA TRP A 182 3.52 24.78 -8.62
C TRP A 182 2.42 24.37 -7.64
N THR A 183 1.20 24.24 -8.14
CA THR A 183 0.15 23.51 -7.42
C THR A 183 0.46 22.00 -7.42
N PRO A 184 0.03 21.23 -6.39
CA PRO A 184 0.29 19.79 -6.29
C PRO A 184 -0.18 18.96 -7.50
N ASP A 185 -1.19 19.43 -8.22
CA ASP A 185 -1.72 18.80 -9.44
C ASP A 185 -0.92 19.13 -10.72
N SER A 186 0.16 19.90 -10.60
CA SER A 186 0.99 20.40 -11.71
C SER A 186 0.24 21.24 -12.76
N GLN A 187 -0.94 21.77 -12.44
CA GLN A 187 -1.77 22.49 -13.42
C GLN A 187 -1.57 24.01 -13.40
N THR A 188 -1.13 24.59 -12.28
CA THR A 188 -1.06 26.04 -12.11
C THR A 188 0.29 26.46 -11.56
N VAL A 189 0.85 27.52 -12.12
CA VAL A 189 2.08 28.16 -11.65
C VAL A 189 1.74 29.50 -10.98
N TYR A 190 2.23 29.68 -9.76
CA TYR A 190 2.22 30.91 -9.00
C TYR A 190 3.58 31.59 -9.12
N PHE A 191 3.60 32.92 -9.19
CA PHE A 191 4.83 33.70 -9.30
C PHE A 191 4.58 35.12 -8.81
N HIS A 192 5.62 35.80 -8.35
CA HIS A 192 5.49 37.22 -8.05
C HIS A 192 5.74 38.05 -9.32
N ARG A 193 5.09 39.22 -9.42
CA ARG A 193 5.33 40.20 -10.46
C ARG A 193 5.34 41.59 -9.85
N GLY A 194 6.33 42.42 -10.22
CA GLY A 194 6.33 43.84 -9.83
C GLY A 194 5.03 44.56 -10.21
N ASP A 195 4.44 45.31 -9.27
CA ASP A 195 3.20 46.05 -9.48
C ASP A 195 3.43 47.15 -10.52
N PRO A 196 2.69 47.17 -11.65
CA PRO A 196 2.81 48.21 -12.65
C PRO A 196 2.38 49.60 -12.14
N ASN A 197 1.63 49.67 -11.03
CA ASN A 197 1.09 50.91 -10.48
C ASN A 197 1.93 51.48 -9.33
N THR A 198 2.72 50.63 -8.65
CA THR A 198 3.48 51.01 -7.46
C THR A 198 4.93 50.56 -7.59
N ALA A 199 5.82 51.51 -7.88
CA ALA A 199 7.24 51.22 -8.09
C ALA A 199 7.87 50.63 -6.82
N GLY A 200 8.28 49.35 -6.91
CA GLY A 200 8.95 48.63 -5.82
C GLY A 200 8.08 47.61 -5.08
N ASN A 201 6.77 47.55 -5.37
CA ASN A 201 5.87 46.53 -4.82
C ASN A 201 5.70 45.37 -5.82
N SER A 202 5.15 44.25 -5.36
CA SER A 202 4.86 43.09 -6.21
C SER A 202 3.64 42.35 -5.72
N ASP A 203 2.76 41.91 -6.62
CA ASP A 203 1.69 40.95 -6.30
C ASP A 203 2.17 39.51 -6.54
N ILE A 204 1.42 38.54 -6.02
CA ILE A 204 1.51 37.15 -6.45
C ILE A 204 0.39 36.86 -7.46
N TYR A 205 0.79 36.47 -8.66
CA TYR A 205 -0.07 36.03 -9.74
C TYR A 205 -0.11 34.50 -9.82
N ARG A 206 -1.14 33.99 -10.50
CA ARG A 206 -1.24 32.59 -10.90
C ARG A 206 -1.66 32.46 -12.36
N LYS A 207 -1.16 31.40 -13.02
CA LYS A 207 -1.47 31.10 -14.41
C LYS A 207 -1.53 29.59 -14.67
N PRO A 208 -2.52 29.10 -15.45
CA PRO A 208 -2.52 27.71 -15.90
C PRO A 208 -1.29 27.37 -16.73
N ALA A 209 -0.62 26.26 -16.41
CA ALA A 209 0.61 25.81 -17.06
C ALA A 209 0.39 25.44 -18.54
N ALA A 210 -0.80 24.94 -18.88
CA ALA A 210 -1.21 24.64 -20.25
C ALA A 210 -1.49 25.89 -21.12
N GLY A 211 -1.33 27.08 -20.55
CA GLY A 211 -1.74 28.34 -21.17
C GLY A 211 -3.19 28.72 -20.81
N GLY A 212 -3.46 30.01 -20.70
CA GLY A 212 -4.75 30.51 -20.28
C GLY A 212 -4.69 31.94 -19.73
N ALA A 213 -5.83 32.40 -19.23
CA ALA A 213 -5.92 33.69 -18.56
C ALA A 213 -5.19 33.67 -17.22
N GLU A 214 -4.52 34.78 -16.93
CA GLU A 214 -3.83 35.00 -15.66
C GLU A 214 -4.75 35.73 -14.67
N SER A 215 -4.53 35.52 -13.38
CA SER A 215 -5.25 36.22 -12.31
C SER A 215 -4.34 36.52 -11.12
N ILE A 216 -4.61 37.60 -10.39
CA ILE A 216 -3.97 37.90 -9.11
C ILE A 216 -4.43 36.85 -8.09
N ALA A 217 -3.47 36.21 -7.42
CA ALA A 217 -3.71 35.27 -6.33
C ALA A 217 -3.67 35.96 -4.97
N ILE A 218 -2.62 36.76 -4.74
CA ILE A 218 -2.45 37.59 -3.54
C ILE A 218 -2.21 39.03 -4.03
N PRO A 219 -3.15 39.95 -3.82
CA PRO A 219 -2.98 41.35 -4.19
C PRO A 219 -2.08 42.09 -3.21
N ASP A 220 -1.38 43.10 -3.71
CA ASP A 220 -0.56 44.02 -2.94
C ASP A 220 -1.33 44.67 -1.79
N SER A 221 -0.77 44.54 -0.59
CA SER A 221 -1.27 45.12 0.66
C SER A 221 -0.68 46.51 0.99
N GLY A 222 0.05 47.11 0.05
CA GLY A 222 0.83 48.34 0.15
C GLY A 222 2.34 48.12 0.27
N ILE A 223 2.82 46.88 0.17
CA ILE A 223 4.19 46.38 0.37
C ILE A 223 4.41 45.12 -0.49
N SER A 224 5.64 44.70 -0.76
CA SER A 224 5.90 43.63 -1.76
C SER A 224 5.62 42.22 -1.23
N GLU A 225 4.69 41.49 -1.87
CA GLU A 225 4.49 40.05 -1.71
C GLU A 225 5.30 39.27 -2.76
N ALA A 226 6.17 38.37 -2.30
CA ALA A 226 7.08 37.65 -3.18
C ALA A 226 7.37 36.23 -2.71
N GLN A 227 8.06 35.47 -3.56
CA GLN A 227 8.63 34.15 -3.23
C GLN A 227 7.57 33.13 -2.76
N PRO A 228 6.51 32.89 -3.57
CA PRO A 228 5.45 31.97 -3.19
C PRO A 228 5.95 30.52 -3.07
N SER A 229 5.33 29.76 -2.17
CA SER A 229 5.38 28.29 -2.15
C SER A 229 4.02 27.72 -1.73
N ILE A 230 3.57 26.66 -2.40
CA ILE A 230 2.23 26.08 -2.23
C ILE A 230 2.30 24.86 -1.32
N SER A 231 1.34 24.72 -0.40
CA SER A 231 1.31 23.57 0.50
C SER A 231 1.08 22.25 -0.25
N PRO A 232 1.57 21.11 0.27
CA PRO A 232 1.41 19.80 -0.37
C PRO A 232 -0.04 19.39 -0.65
N ASP A 233 -0.98 19.84 0.19
CA ASP A 233 -2.43 19.61 0.01
C ASP A 233 -3.10 20.61 -0.95
N GLY A 234 -2.36 21.62 -1.42
CA GLY A 234 -2.82 22.65 -2.35
C GLY A 234 -3.80 23.66 -1.75
N THR A 235 -3.94 23.71 -0.43
CA THR A 235 -4.95 24.57 0.23
C THR A 235 -4.39 25.91 0.73
N LYS A 236 -3.07 26.01 0.93
CA LYS A 236 -2.38 27.19 1.48
C LYS A 236 -1.21 27.61 0.61
N ILE A 237 -0.81 28.85 0.81
CA ILE A 237 0.38 29.46 0.24
C ILE A 237 1.20 30.06 1.38
N CYS A 238 2.51 29.86 1.34
CA CYS A 238 3.42 30.69 2.12
C CYS A 238 4.10 31.68 1.17
N TYR A 239 4.41 32.87 1.65
CA TYR A 239 5.13 33.89 0.88
C TYR A 239 5.83 34.87 1.81
N THR A 240 6.72 35.67 1.24
CA THR A 240 7.45 36.73 1.93
C THR A 240 6.78 38.08 1.71
N LEU A 241 6.67 38.88 2.76
CA LEU A 241 6.06 40.21 2.77
C LEU A 241 7.10 41.27 3.14
N THR A 242 7.44 42.21 2.24
CA THR A 242 8.59 43.13 2.41
C THR A 242 8.24 44.62 2.31
N ASN A 243 8.68 45.43 3.27
CA ASN A 243 8.29 46.85 3.40
C ASN A 243 9.09 47.85 2.52
N ALA A 244 10.19 47.45 1.87
CA ALA A 244 11.01 48.35 1.04
C ALA A 244 12.01 47.63 0.10
N GLY A 245 11.60 46.50 -0.50
CA GLY A 245 12.44 45.70 -1.42
C GLY A 245 13.39 44.71 -0.71
N PHE A 246 14.02 43.85 -1.50
CA PHE A 246 14.94 42.81 -1.00
C PHE A 246 16.10 43.45 -0.21
N ASN A 247 16.33 43.00 1.04
CA ASN A 247 17.20 43.56 2.11
C ASN A 247 16.53 44.47 3.15
N SER A 248 15.20 44.63 3.15
CA SER A 248 14.45 45.26 4.26
C SER A 248 13.93 44.25 5.29
N THR A 249 13.25 44.71 6.34
CA THR A 249 12.40 43.84 7.17
C THR A 249 11.42 43.11 6.27
N ALA A 250 11.34 41.80 6.43
CA ALA A 250 10.58 40.91 5.58
C ALA A 250 9.97 39.83 6.47
N ASP A 251 8.65 39.64 6.40
CA ASP A 251 7.93 38.67 7.23
C ASP A 251 7.63 37.42 6.40
N VAL A 252 7.49 36.27 7.08
CA VAL A 252 6.97 35.04 6.46
C VAL A 252 5.50 34.88 6.82
N VAL A 253 4.69 34.75 5.78
CA VAL A 253 3.23 34.75 5.89
C VAL A 253 2.68 33.45 5.32
N VAL A 254 1.67 32.89 5.98
CA VAL A 254 0.88 31.75 5.49
C VAL A 254 -0.56 32.20 5.30
N ALA A 255 -1.14 31.94 4.14
CA ALA A 255 -2.51 32.28 3.82
C ALA A 255 -3.27 31.09 3.20
N PRO A 256 -4.56 30.90 3.54
CA PRO A 256 -5.42 30.00 2.80
C PRO A 256 -5.65 30.51 1.37
N LEU A 257 -5.45 29.66 0.36
CA LEU A 257 -5.68 30.05 -1.04
C LEU A 257 -7.14 30.40 -1.32
N ALA A 258 -8.07 29.76 -0.61
CA ALA A 258 -9.50 30.05 -0.72
C ALA A 258 -9.91 31.38 -0.06
N ASN A 259 -9.11 31.90 0.88
CA ASN A 259 -9.36 33.16 1.56
C ASN A 259 -8.04 33.84 1.96
N PRO A 260 -7.31 34.47 1.01
CA PRO A 260 -6.04 35.11 1.29
C PRO A 260 -6.07 36.18 2.38
N ALA A 261 -7.23 36.81 2.61
CA ALA A 261 -7.39 37.86 3.60
C ALA A 261 -7.24 37.38 5.06
N SER A 262 -7.33 36.07 5.32
CA SER A 262 -7.08 35.48 6.65
C SER A 262 -5.64 34.98 6.79
N ALA A 263 -4.68 35.70 6.20
CA ALA A 263 -3.27 35.41 6.32
C ALA A 263 -2.78 35.54 7.78
N ALA A 264 -1.87 34.66 8.17
CA ALA A 264 -1.18 34.67 9.46
C ALA A 264 0.31 34.92 9.24
N ILE A 265 0.89 35.82 10.03
CA ILE A 265 2.33 36.03 10.03
C ILE A 265 2.93 34.96 10.94
N VAL A 266 3.66 34.01 10.36
CA VAL A 266 4.28 32.89 11.08
C VAL A 266 5.72 33.20 11.51
N SER A 267 6.32 34.26 10.94
CA SER A 267 7.57 34.86 11.40
C SER A 267 7.56 36.37 11.19
N GLN A 268 7.87 37.12 12.25
CA GLN A 268 8.02 38.57 12.23
C GLN A 268 9.50 38.95 12.31
N SER A 269 9.97 39.63 11.28
CA SER A 269 11.36 40.06 11.19
C SER A 269 11.63 41.24 12.13
N ILE A 270 12.38 41.00 13.21
CA ILE A 270 12.84 42.04 14.15
C ILE A 270 14.14 42.73 13.72
N VAL A 271 14.87 42.12 12.79
CA VAL A 271 16.03 42.66 12.05
C VAL A 271 15.84 42.30 10.58
N ALA A 272 16.38 43.08 9.64
CA ALA A 272 16.17 42.85 8.21
C ALA A 272 16.33 41.38 7.79
N GLY A 273 15.28 40.81 7.17
CA GLY A 273 15.41 39.72 6.22
C GLY A 273 14.91 38.32 6.59
N ASP A 274 13.61 38.08 6.75
CA ASP A 274 13.10 36.71 6.59
C ASP A 274 12.69 36.47 5.12
N TYR A 275 13.25 35.47 4.46
CA TYR A 275 13.06 35.23 3.03
C TYR A 275 12.81 33.76 2.69
N ASN A 276 12.05 33.55 1.61
CA ASN A 276 11.84 32.29 0.90
C ASN A 276 11.40 31.13 1.81
N CYS A 277 10.10 31.05 2.01
CA CYS A 277 9.49 29.93 2.70
C CYS A 277 9.36 28.71 1.78
N THR A 278 9.51 27.52 2.36
CA THR A 278 9.18 26.25 1.71
C THR A 278 8.47 25.34 2.72
N TRP A 279 7.57 24.50 2.24
CA TRP A 279 6.73 23.63 3.06
C TRP A 279 7.44 22.33 3.38
N SER A 280 7.28 21.82 4.60
CA SER A 280 7.53 20.40 4.85
C SER A 280 6.53 19.54 4.07
N PRO A 281 6.88 18.28 3.76
CA PRO A 281 6.05 17.44 2.89
C PRO A 281 4.70 17.06 3.48
N ASP A 282 4.57 17.08 4.81
CA ASP A 282 3.32 16.89 5.53
C ASP A 282 2.49 18.17 5.67
N GLY A 283 3.01 19.31 5.22
CA GLY A 283 2.37 20.62 5.29
C GLY A 283 2.29 21.25 6.68
N GLN A 284 2.99 20.72 7.69
CA GLN A 284 2.92 21.22 9.07
C GLN A 284 3.96 22.30 9.40
N MET A 285 5.10 22.29 8.71
CA MET A 285 6.24 23.17 8.99
C MET A 285 6.57 24.05 7.79
N ILE A 286 7.15 25.21 8.09
CA ILE A 286 7.69 26.15 7.11
C ILE A 286 9.18 26.32 7.42
N ALA A 287 10.06 25.98 6.47
CA ALA A 287 11.47 26.38 6.51
C ALA A 287 11.67 27.69 5.75
N TYR A 288 12.51 28.56 6.28
CA TYR A 288 12.87 29.84 5.67
C TYR A 288 14.24 30.31 6.17
N VAL A 289 14.78 31.34 5.53
CA VAL A 289 16.03 31.98 5.98
C VAL A 289 15.68 33.20 6.82
N ASN A 290 16.15 33.22 8.07
CA ASN A 290 16.00 34.32 9.01
C ASN A 290 17.29 35.16 9.04
N GLY A 291 17.18 36.45 8.70
CA GLY A 291 18.29 37.38 8.53
C GLY A 291 18.71 37.65 7.08
N VAL A 292 19.51 38.70 6.85
CA VAL A 292 19.85 39.19 5.51
C VAL A 292 20.61 38.16 4.65
N PHE A 293 20.38 38.18 3.34
CA PHE A 293 21.19 37.46 2.34
C PHE A 293 22.69 37.52 2.68
N GLY A 294 23.35 36.36 2.69
CA GLY A 294 24.77 36.27 3.02
C GLY A 294 25.09 36.34 4.53
N THR A 295 24.11 36.45 5.42
CA THR A 295 24.33 36.45 6.88
C THR A 295 23.22 35.79 7.71
N GLY A 296 22.09 35.43 7.09
CA GLY A 296 20.97 34.78 7.76
C GLY A 296 21.28 33.36 8.22
N ARG A 297 20.29 32.70 8.83
CA ARG A 297 20.31 31.31 9.30
C ARG A 297 19.11 30.55 8.76
N LEU A 298 19.26 29.24 8.55
CA LEU A 298 18.14 28.38 8.17
C LEU A 298 17.35 27.99 9.42
N VAL A 299 16.07 28.30 9.44
CA VAL A 299 15.16 28.03 10.57
C VAL A 299 13.87 27.41 10.06
N MET A 300 13.06 26.86 10.98
CA MET A 300 11.70 26.46 10.71
C MET A 300 10.72 26.82 11.83
N VAL A 301 9.46 26.98 11.46
CA VAL A 301 8.31 27.24 12.35
C VAL A 301 7.12 26.38 11.94
N LYS A 302 6.11 26.27 12.81
CA LYS A 302 4.84 25.64 12.42
C LYS A 302 4.06 26.56 11.49
N ALA A 303 3.44 25.98 10.48
CA ALA A 303 2.62 26.69 9.50
C ALA A 303 1.32 27.26 10.08
N ASP A 304 0.90 26.83 11.28
CA ASP A 304 -0.32 27.25 11.95
C ASP A 304 -0.11 28.39 12.97
N ASP A 305 1.10 28.96 13.03
CA ASP A 305 1.47 30.04 13.97
C ASP A 305 1.39 29.63 15.46
N THR A 306 1.30 28.33 15.78
CA THR A 306 1.21 27.86 17.17
C THR A 306 2.55 27.63 17.85
N SER A 307 3.65 27.67 17.10
CA SER A 307 5.02 27.57 17.66
C SER A 307 5.53 28.96 18.02
N PRO A 308 5.69 29.31 19.30
CA PRO A 308 6.15 30.65 19.70
C PRO A 308 7.66 30.89 19.48
N LEU A 309 8.42 29.89 19.02
CA LEU A 309 9.87 29.95 18.87
C LEU A 309 10.32 29.26 17.58
N GLU A 310 11.22 29.92 16.85
CA GLU A 310 11.94 29.35 15.69
C GLU A 310 12.80 28.16 16.12
N ILE A 311 12.84 27.11 15.29
CA ILE A 311 13.77 25.99 15.43
C ILE A 311 14.94 26.23 14.47
N GLU A 312 16.14 26.38 15.01
CA GLU A 312 17.35 26.59 14.22
C GLU A 312 17.85 25.29 13.60
N LEU A 313 17.79 25.18 12.27
CA LEU A 313 18.15 23.98 11.52
C LEU A 313 19.63 23.95 11.13
N ALA A 314 20.22 25.11 10.87
CA ALA A 314 21.65 25.24 10.60
C ALA A 314 22.19 26.63 10.96
N GLU A 315 23.21 26.66 11.82
CA GLU A 315 24.05 27.84 12.04
C GLU A 315 25.00 28.02 10.83
N ALA A 316 24.88 29.09 10.05
CA ALA A 316 25.98 29.63 9.25
C ALA A 316 25.69 31.04 8.73
N ALA A 317 26.63 31.97 8.96
CA ALA A 317 26.74 33.15 8.11
C ALA A 317 26.75 32.72 6.63
N GLY A 318 26.04 33.42 5.74
CA GLY A 318 26.25 33.33 4.28
C GLY A 318 25.17 32.70 3.39
N PHE A 319 23.99 32.30 3.88
CA PHE A 319 23.00 31.63 3.01
C PHE A 319 22.45 32.54 1.89
N ASP A 320 22.29 31.99 0.68
CA ASP A 320 21.70 32.64 -0.51
C ASP A 320 20.15 32.66 -0.49
N GLY A 321 19.55 32.12 0.56
CA GLY A 321 18.15 32.39 0.87
C GLY A 321 17.13 31.37 0.42
N ASN A 322 17.41 30.33 -0.37
CA ASN A 322 16.37 29.40 -0.87
C ASN A 322 16.60 27.94 -0.49
N PRO A 323 16.17 27.53 0.71
CA PRO A 323 16.00 26.11 0.99
C PRO A 323 14.86 25.55 0.13
N ASP A 324 14.99 24.30 -0.28
CA ASP A 324 13.86 23.53 -0.78
C ASP A 324 13.75 22.19 -0.04
N TRP A 325 12.55 21.85 0.38
CA TRP A 325 12.30 20.61 1.12
C TRP A 325 12.09 19.47 0.13
N ALA A 326 12.75 18.34 0.36
CA ALA A 326 12.56 17.15 -0.44
C ALA A 326 11.10 16.68 -0.33
N PRO A 327 10.43 16.34 -1.43
CA PRO A 327 9.10 15.73 -1.43
C PRO A 327 9.05 14.46 -0.58
N ASP A 328 7.87 14.08 -0.09
CA ASP A 328 7.76 13.01 0.90
C ASP A 328 8.15 11.63 0.37
N GLY A 329 9.05 10.94 1.08
CA GLY A 329 9.43 9.57 0.81
C GLY A 329 8.76 8.63 1.79
N ARG A 330 7.43 8.52 1.66
CA ARG A 330 6.67 7.62 2.51
C ARG A 330 6.86 6.17 2.05
N PRO A 331 6.78 5.22 2.98
CA PRO A 331 6.24 3.92 2.66
C PRO A 331 4.91 4.08 1.89
N ASP A 332 4.64 3.23 0.91
CA ASP A 332 3.33 3.06 0.29
C ASP A 332 2.74 1.77 0.85
N CYS A 333 1.67 1.89 1.63
CA CYS A 333 1.00 0.77 2.26
C CYS A 333 -0.40 0.57 1.67
N PRO A 334 -0.55 -0.31 0.67
CA PRO A 334 -1.81 -0.49 -0.02
C PRO A 334 -2.86 -1.22 0.81
N ASP A 335 -4.13 -0.96 0.52
CA ASP A 335 -5.26 -1.73 1.04
C ASP A 335 -5.10 -3.24 0.75
N LYS A 336 -5.49 -4.07 1.71
CA LYS A 336 -5.37 -5.54 1.61
C LYS A 336 -6.67 -6.25 1.89
N ALA A 337 -7.00 -7.23 1.04
CA ALA A 337 -8.11 -8.15 1.27
C ALA A 337 -7.60 -9.50 1.75
N VAL A 338 -8.23 -10.06 2.79
CA VAL A 338 -7.93 -11.37 3.38
C VAL A 338 -9.22 -12.16 3.52
N GLU A 339 -9.17 -13.47 3.30
CA GLU A 339 -10.30 -14.36 3.51
C GLU A 339 -9.97 -15.42 4.56
N THR A 340 -10.98 -15.81 5.34
CA THR A 340 -10.93 -16.97 6.24
C THR A 340 -12.33 -17.58 6.35
N ASP A 341 -12.42 -18.75 6.97
CA ASP A 341 -13.71 -19.39 7.28
C ASP A 341 -14.14 -19.06 8.71
N VAL A 342 -15.44 -19.19 8.98
CA VAL A 342 -16.00 -19.05 10.33
C VAL A 342 -15.21 -19.88 11.36
N ASP A 343 -14.93 -19.26 12.50
CA ASP A 343 -14.14 -19.85 13.60
C ASP A 343 -12.70 -20.28 13.24
N GLN A 344 -12.18 -19.92 12.06
CA GLN A 344 -10.81 -20.20 11.65
C GLN A 344 -9.93 -18.94 11.72
N PRO A 345 -8.85 -18.94 12.52
CA PRO A 345 -7.85 -17.89 12.47
C PRO A 345 -7.09 -17.88 11.13
N VAL A 346 -6.65 -16.69 10.71
CA VAL A 346 -5.82 -16.48 9.52
C VAL A 346 -4.61 -15.63 9.85
N THR A 347 -3.45 -16.00 9.29
CA THR A 347 -2.20 -15.25 9.41
C THR A 347 -1.79 -14.67 8.07
N PHE A 348 -1.43 -13.39 8.03
CA PHE A 348 -1.04 -12.67 6.81
C PHE A 348 -0.10 -11.50 7.13
N SER A 349 0.68 -11.05 6.14
CA SER A 349 1.51 -9.82 6.23
C SER A 349 0.93 -8.73 5.34
N VAL A 350 1.23 -7.46 5.61
CA VAL A 350 0.90 -6.35 4.69
C VAL A 350 2.20 -5.88 4.04
N GLU A 351 2.30 -5.96 2.72
CA GLU A 351 3.55 -5.66 2.01
C GLU A 351 3.60 -4.15 1.70
N CYS A 352 3.82 -3.32 2.73
CA CYS A 352 4.09 -1.91 2.52
C CYS A 352 5.52 -1.74 1.96
N LEU A 353 5.75 -0.80 1.04
CA LEU A 353 7.03 -0.63 0.35
C LEU A 353 7.56 0.79 0.51
N ASP A 354 8.85 0.92 0.80
CA ASP A 354 9.52 2.23 0.76
C ASP A 354 9.64 2.70 -0.70
N THR A 355 8.89 3.75 -1.05
CA THR A 355 8.93 4.38 -2.39
C THR A 355 10.06 5.40 -2.53
N GLY A 356 10.88 5.54 -1.47
CA GLY A 356 12.15 6.23 -1.38
C GLY A 356 13.12 5.97 -2.55
N PRO A 357 13.95 6.96 -2.92
CA PRO A 357 15.16 6.69 -3.70
C PRO A 357 16.10 5.76 -2.93
N GLU A 358 16.97 5.04 -3.64
CA GLU A 358 17.75 3.91 -3.08
C GLU A 358 18.66 4.32 -1.91
N TYR A 359 19.13 5.57 -1.90
CA TYR A 359 19.97 6.10 -0.84
C TYR A 359 19.21 6.45 0.45
N GLU A 360 17.87 6.46 0.42
CA GLU A 360 16.96 6.67 1.55
C GLU A 360 16.28 5.39 2.01
N LYS A 361 16.21 4.37 1.14
CA LYS A 361 15.47 3.15 1.45
C LYS A 361 15.91 2.50 2.75
N SER A 362 14.92 2.21 3.59
CA SER A 362 15.12 1.43 4.81
C SER A 362 14.08 0.34 4.94
N GLU A 363 14.21 -0.50 5.97
CA GLU A 363 13.23 -1.54 6.24
C GLU A 363 11.91 -0.89 6.68
N VAL A 364 10.81 -1.23 5.99
CA VAL A 364 9.47 -0.78 6.37
C VAL A 364 8.88 -1.77 7.36
N ARG A 365 8.27 -1.25 8.41
CA ARG A 365 7.58 -2.01 9.45
C ARG A 365 6.17 -1.50 9.58
N GLU A 366 5.23 -2.43 9.57
CA GLU A 366 3.80 -2.17 9.70
C GLU A 366 3.25 -2.59 11.07
N TYR A 367 2.26 -1.85 11.57
CA TYR A 367 1.54 -2.18 12.79
C TYR A 367 0.06 -1.77 12.70
N ALA A 368 -0.78 -2.42 13.50
CA ALA A 368 -2.20 -2.09 13.52
C ALA A 368 -2.50 -0.91 14.47
N ASP A 369 -3.23 0.09 13.98
CA ASP A 369 -3.62 1.25 14.78
C ASP A 369 -4.81 0.96 15.70
N SER A 370 -5.58 -0.07 15.36
CA SER A 370 -6.81 -0.41 16.05
C SER A 370 -7.12 -1.91 15.99
N GLN A 371 -7.95 -2.36 16.92
CA GLN A 371 -8.51 -3.70 16.88
C GLN A 371 -9.76 -3.70 16.00
N PRO A 372 -9.95 -4.74 15.17
CA PRO A 372 -11.18 -4.93 14.41
C PRO A 372 -12.35 -5.25 15.35
N THR A 373 -13.59 -5.08 14.89
CA THR A 373 -14.78 -5.14 15.77
C THR A 373 -15.41 -6.53 15.88
N GLN A 374 -15.16 -7.40 14.90
CA GLN A 374 -15.75 -8.74 14.79
C GLN A 374 -14.73 -9.86 14.94
N GLY A 375 -13.53 -9.54 15.42
CA GLY A 375 -12.50 -10.49 15.76
C GLY A 375 -11.42 -9.87 16.64
N THR A 376 -10.36 -10.64 16.89
CA THR A 376 -9.19 -10.19 17.63
C THR A 376 -7.97 -10.28 16.73
N LEU A 377 -7.18 -9.22 16.70
CA LEU A 377 -5.93 -9.14 15.96
C LEU A 377 -4.74 -9.23 16.92
N THR A 378 -3.78 -10.09 16.61
CA THR A 378 -2.52 -10.19 17.33
C THR A 378 -1.33 -9.99 16.40
N GLN A 379 -0.35 -9.23 16.86
CA GLN A 379 0.96 -9.03 16.24
C GLN A 379 1.99 -8.99 17.37
N GLU A 380 3.14 -9.66 17.22
CA GLU A 380 4.15 -9.73 18.28
C GLU A 380 5.04 -8.48 18.30
N LEU A 381 5.60 -8.09 17.15
CA LEU A 381 6.34 -6.85 16.93
C LEU A 381 5.89 -6.18 15.62
N ALA A 382 6.13 -4.87 15.48
CA ALA A 382 5.91 -4.18 14.21
C ALA A 382 6.75 -4.81 13.09
N GLY A 383 6.14 -5.08 11.93
CA GLY A 383 6.70 -5.84 10.82
C GLY A 383 6.45 -7.36 10.88
N ASP A 384 5.96 -7.91 12.01
CA ASP A 384 5.57 -9.32 12.07
C ASP A 384 4.21 -9.56 11.38
N PRO A 385 3.96 -10.77 10.85
CA PRO A 385 2.66 -11.13 10.31
C PRO A 385 1.54 -10.96 11.35
N PHE A 386 0.42 -10.40 10.91
CA PHE A 386 -0.80 -10.31 11.67
C PHE A 386 -1.48 -11.68 11.76
N THR A 387 -2.05 -12.00 12.91
CA THR A 387 -3.01 -13.10 13.06
C THR A 387 -4.36 -12.56 13.48
N TYR A 388 -5.38 -12.78 12.65
CA TYR A 388 -6.77 -12.45 12.94
C TYR A 388 -7.53 -13.70 13.35
N THR A 389 -8.28 -13.60 14.45
CA THR A 389 -9.21 -14.64 14.89
C THR A 389 -10.63 -14.08 14.90
N PRO A 390 -11.56 -14.60 14.08
CA PRO A 390 -12.96 -14.18 14.10
C PRO A 390 -13.59 -14.39 15.48
N ASN A 391 -14.55 -13.55 15.85
CA ASN A 391 -15.45 -13.85 16.96
C ASN A 391 -16.25 -15.11 16.65
N ALA A 392 -16.57 -15.88 17.69
CA ALA A 392 -17.25 -17.17 17.53
C ALA A 392 -18.55 -17.05 16.72
N GLY A 393 -18.66 -17.78 15.62
CA GLY A 393 -19.81 -17.80 14.72
C GLY A 393 -19.99 -16.56 13.84
N PHE A 394 -19.03 -15.64 13.81
CA PHE A 394 -19.10 -14.46 12.94
C PHE A 394 -18.89 -14.83 11.47
N THR A 395 -19.70 -14.24 10.60
CA THR A 395 -19.61 -14.33 9.14
C THR A 395 -19.87 -12.95 8.54
N GLY A 396 -19.17 -12.59 7.48
CA GLY A 396 -19.25 -11.26 6.87
C GLY A 396 -17.90 -10.56 6.83
N THR A 397 -17.90 -9.24 6.78
CA THR A 397 -16.67 -8.43 6.64
C THR A 397 -16.28 -7.74 7.93
N ASP A 398 -15.00 -7.71 8.24
CA ASP A 398 -14.39 -6.95 9.33
C ASP A 398 -13.20 -6.14 8.80
N THR A 399 -12.83 -5.04 9.47
CA THR A 399 -11.82 -4.11 8.95
C THR A 399 -10.96 -3.52 10.05
N PHE A 400 -9.71 -3.20 9.75
CA PHE A 400 -8.83 -2.39 10.59
C PHE A 400 -7.82 -1.59 9.76
N GLU A 401 -7.29 -0.52 10.34
CA GLU A 401 -6.24 0.31 9.75
C GLU A 401 -4.85 -0.20 10.16
N VAL A 402 -3.93 -0.17 9.21
CA VAL A 402 -2.51 -0.46 9.38
C VAL A 402 -1.71 0.78 9.05
N THR A 403 -0.81 1.17 9.95
CA THR A 403 0.18 2.22 9.71
C THR A 403 1.54 1.56 9.44
N SER A 404 2.26 2.11 8.49
CA SER A 404 3.62 1.72 8.13
C SER A 404 4.60 2.85 8.39
N PHE A 405 5.82 2.50 8.77
CA PHE A 405 6.93 3.43 8.96
C PHE A 405 8.23 2.76 8.52
N ASP A 406 9.20 3.55 8.07
CA ASP A 406 10.53 3.07 7.73
C ASP A 406 11.50 3.30 8.92
N GLU A 407 12.63 2.60 8.98
CA GLU A 407 13.60 2.76 10.08
C GLU A 407 14.29 4.12 10.11
N ALA A 408 14.35 4.80 8.97
CA ALA A 408 14.88 6.16 8.91
C ALA A 408 13.86 7.22 9.34
N GLY A 409 12.60 6.83 9.53
CA GLY A 409 11.46 7.62 9.97
C GLY A 409 10.93 8.61 8.92
N PHE A 410 11.31 8.46 7.65
CA PHE A 410 10.79 9.22 6.51
C PHE A 410 9.31 8.88 6.30
N GLY A 411 8.44 9.52 7.09
CA GLY A 411 7.01 9.48 6.92
C GLY A 411 6.31 8.24 7.47
N ILE A 412 4.99 8.29 7.41
CA ILE A 412 4.08 7.18 7.70
C ILE A 412 3.03 7.10 6.60
N ASP A 413 2.56 5.89 6.30
CA ASP A 413 1.43 5.69 5.40
C ASP A 413 0.49 4.62 5.92
N ASN A 414 -0.79 4.78 5.57
CA ASN A 414 -1.88 4.00 6.12
C ASN A 414 -2.57 3.20 5.03
N GLY A 415 -2.84 1.93 5.32
CA GLY A 415 -3.66 1.05 4.48
C GLY A 415 -4.82 0.45 5.28
N THR A 416 -5.94 0.19 4.60
CA THR A 416 -7.07 -0.52 5.21
C THR A 416 -6.98 -2.02 4.90
N VAL A 417 -7.05 -2.86 5.93
CA VAL A 417 -7.19 -4.31 5.76
C VAL A 417 -8.66 -4.70 5.92
N THR A 418 -9.20 -5.37 4.90
CA THR A 418 -10.56 -5.94 4.90
C THR A 418 -10.50 -7.46 4.96
N ILE A 419 -11.15 -8.04 5.96
CA ILE A 419 -11.22 -9.48 6.18
C ILE A 419 -12.63 -9.96 5.86
N THR A 420 -12.75 -10.98 5.01
CA THR A 420 -14.02 -11.66 4.73
C THR A 420 -14.03 -13.03 5.41
N VAL A 421 -14.99 -13.23 6.30
CA VAL A 421 -15.22 -14.50 7.01
C VAL A 421 -16.38 -15.24 6.33
N ASN A 422 -16.04 -16.34 5.67
CA ASN A 422 -16.96 -17.16 4.91
C ASN A 422 -17.80 -18.07 5.81
N GLU A 423 -19.04 -18.34 5.39
CA GLU A 423 -19.88 -19.36 6.02
C GLU A 423 -19.28 -20.76 5.86
N GLU A 424 -19.44 -21.62 6.86
CA GLU A 424 -19.03 -23.02 6.78
C GLU A 424 -19.82 -23.77 5.69
N ILE A 425 -19.14 -24.29 4.68
CA ILE A 425 -19.75 -25.16 3.67
C ILE A 425 -19.92 -26.56 4.27
N VAL A 426 -21.11 -26.84 4.80
CA VAL A 426 -21.49 -28.22 5.16
C VAL A 426 -21.85 -28.99 3.89
N GLU A 427 -20.90 -29.72 3.30
CA GLU A 427 -21.23 -30.62 2.19
C GLU A 427 -22.15 -31.77 2.67
N PRO A 428 -23.28 -32.05 2.00
CA PRO A 428 -24.15 -33.15 2.39
C PRO A 428 -23.46 -34.51 2.17
N GLU A 429 -23.59 -35.42 3.15
CA GLU A 429 -23.04 -36.78 3.01
C GLU A 429 -23.52 -37.47 1.72
N PRO A 430 -22.63 -38.19 1.00
CA PRO A 430 -22.98 -38.80 -0.28
C PRO A 430 -24.09 -39.85 -0.12
N GLU A 431 -25.05 -39.82 -1.06
CA GLU A 431 -26.15 -40.78 -1.11
C GLU A 431 -25.68 -42.23 -1.26
N VAL A 432 -25.92 -43.07 -0.25
CA VAL A 432 -25.66 -44.52 -0.32
C VAL A 432 -26.66 -45.22 -1.24
N LYS A 433 -26.16 -45.92 -2.27
CA LYS A 433 -26.96 -46.61 -3.30
C LYS A 433 -26.60 -48.09 -3.43
N CYS A 434 -27.58 -48.94 -3.71
CA CYS A 434 -27.41 -50.34 -4.14
C CYS A 434 -27.95 -50.51 -5.56
N ALA A 435 -27.08 -50.95 -6.49
CA ALA A 435 -27.39 -51.11 -7.91
C ALA A 435 -28.12 -49.89 -8.54
N GLY A 436 -27.68 -48.68 -8.18
CA GLY A 436 -28.22 -47.41 -8.67
C GLY A 436 -29.49 -46.90 -7.96
N LYS A 437 -30.01 -47.62 -6.95
CA LYS A 437 -31.16 -47.18 -6.15
C LYS A 437 -30.74 -46.72 -4.76
N LEU A 438 -31.38 -45.67 -4.25
CA LEU A 438 -31.13 -45.14 -2.91
C LEU A 438 -31.47 -46.20 -1.84
N ALA A 439 -30.55 -46.45 -0.91
CA ALA A 439 -30.72 -47.44 0.13
C ALA A 439 -31.70 -46.94 1.22
N THR A 440 -32.69 -47.78 1.56
CA THR A 440 -33.58 -47.61 2.71
C THR A 440 -32.94 -48.12 4.00
N VAL A 441 -31.98 -49.04 3.90
CA VAL A 441 -31.16 -49.53 5.02
C VAL A 441 -29.69 -49.47 4.61
N LYS A 442 -28.87 -48.78 5.39
CA LYS A 442 -27.46 -48.49 5.08
C LYS A 442 -26.55 -49.12 6.14
N GLY A 443 -25.55 -49.87 5.69
CA GLY A 443 -24.42 -50.30 6.50
C GLY A 443 -23.30 -49.26 6.51
N THR A 444 -22.15 -49.71 6.98
CA THR A 444 -20.89 -48.98 7.12
C THR A 444 -19.79 -49.72 6.35
N PRO A 445 -18.55 -49.22 6.29
CA PRO A 445 -17.43 -50.02 5.79
C PRO A 445 -16.98 -51.17 6.70
N GLY A 446 -17.62 -51.34 7.87
CA GLY A 446 -17.35 -52.39 8.85
C GLY A 446 -18.35 -53.54 8.80
N ARG A 447 -18.16 -54.58 9.63
CA ARG A 447 -19.11 -55.71 9.68
C ARG A 447 -20.44 -55.29 10.31
N ASP A 448 -21.53 -55.45 9.56
CA ASP A 448 -22.88 -55.06 9.97
C ASP A 448 -23.87 -56.22 10.07
N ILE A 449 -24.97 -55.98 10.81
CA ILE A 449 -26.18 -56.81 10.79
C ILE A 449 -27.34 -55.91 10.36
N LEU A 450 -27.76 -56.05 9.11
CA LEU A 450 -28.77 -55.22 8.47
C LEU A 450 -30.07 -56.01 8.31
N THR A 451 -31.16 -55.48 8.85
CA THR A 451 -32.48 -56.10 8.76
C THR A 451 -33.43 -55.15 8.03
N GLY A 452 -34.01 -55.63 6.93
CA GLY A 452 -35.09 -54.97 6.20
C GLY A 452 -36.40 -55.00 6.97
N THR A 453 -37.46 -54.56 6.32
CA THR A 453 -38.82 -54.55 6.84
C THR A 453 -39.63 -55.68 6.21
N PHE A 454 -40.94 -55.77 6.49
CA PHE A 454 -41.84 -56.68 5.76
C PHE A 454 -42.36 -56.11 4.43
N LYS A 455 -41.76 -55.01 3.94
CA LYS A 455 -42.08 -54.33 2.68
C LYS A 455 -40.87 -54.42 1.74
N ARG A 456 -40.97 -53.80 0.56
CA ARG A 456 -39.82 -53.69 -0.34
C ARG A 456 -38.76 -52.76 0.23
N ASP A 457 -37.56 -53.28 0.39
CA ASP A 457 -36.38 -52.54 0.85
C ASP A 457 -35.26 -52.47 -0.20
N VAL A 458 -34.39 -51.47 -0.02
CA VAL A 458 -33.10 -51.37 -0.71
C VAL A 458 -32.02 -51.33 0.36
N VAL A 459 -31.22 -52.37 0.45
CA VAL A 459 -30.18 -52.53 1.47
C VAL A 459 -28.80 -52.44 0.84
N ALA A 460 -27.90 -51.66 1.44
CA ALA A 460 -26.50 -51.57 1.04
C ALA A 460 -25.58 -51.84 2.24
N GLY A 461 -24.84 -52.95 2.22
CA GLY A 461 -23.83 -53.34 3.22
C GLY A 461 -22.58 -52.47 3.18
N LEU A 462 -22.10 -52.16 1.96
CA LEU A 462 -20.90 -51.38 1.65
C LEU A 462 -19.61 -52.19 1.76
N GLY A 463 -18.95 -52.19 2.91
CA GLY A 463 -17.71 -52.94 3.11
C GLY A 463 -17.79 -53.69 4.43
N GLY A 464 -17.04 -54.76 4.58
CA GLY A 464 -17.11 -55.59 5.79
C GLY A 464 -17.71 -56.96 5.48
N ASN A 465 -17.92 -57.76 6.53
CA ASN A 465 -18.50 -59.10 6.37
C ASN A 465 -19.93 -59.07 6.92
N ASP A 466 -20.90 -58.79 6.07
CA ASP A 466 -22.22 -58.36 6.51
C ASP A 466 -23.23 -59.50 6.59
N LEU A 467 -24.19 -59.35 7.48
CA LEU A 467 -25.41 -60.16 7.49
C LEU A 467 -26.59 -59.30 7.10
N VAL A 468 -27.18 -59.56 5.93
CA VAL A 468 -28.36 -58.85 5.43
C VAL A 468 -29.58 -59.78 5.44
N LEU A 469 -30.65 -59.34 6.09
CA LEU A 469 -31.94 -60.05 6.20
C LEU A 469 -33.05 -59.22 5.54
N GLY A 470 -33.51 -59.60 4.35
CA GLY A 470 -34.59 -58.93 3.60
C GLY A 470 -35.99 -59.12 4.20
N LEU A 471 -36.24 -60.27 4.84
CA LEU A 471 -37.53 -60.66 5.42
C LEU A 471 -38.63 -60.96 4.39
N ARG A 472 -39.74 -60.20 4.37
CA ARG A 472 -40.80 -60.34 3.37
C ARG A 472 -40.74 -59.08 2.52
N GLY A 473 -40.87 -59.18 1.21
CA GLY A 473 -40.69 -57.99 0.38
C GLY A 473 -40.31 -58.39 -1.04
N ASN A 474 -40.01 -57.41 -1.88
CA ASN A 474 -39.35 -57.69 -3.16
C ASN A 474 -38.06 -56.88 -3.14
N ASP A 475 -37.09 -57.37 -2.40
CA ASP A 475 -36.00 -56.58 -1.89
C ASP A 475 -34.83 -56.47 -2.86
N LEU A 476 -34.04 -55.43 -2.72
CA LEU A 476 -32.77 -55.26 -3.40
C LEU A 476 -31.68 -55.14 -2.34
N ALA A 477 -30.81 -56.13 -2.21
CA ALA A 477 -29.72 -56.12 -1.24
C ALA A 477 -28.37 -56.22 -1.95
N CYS A 478 -27.44 -55.34 -1.58
CA CYS A 478 -26.03 -55.38 -1.97
C CYS A 478 -25.18 -55.64 -0.73
N GLY A 479 -24.32 -56.66 -0.74
CA GLY A 479 -23.31 -56.90 0.29
C GLY A 479 -22.21 -55.87 0.18
N GLY A 480 -21.49 -55.89 -0.95
CA GLY A 480 -20.45 -54.93 -1.24
C GLY A 480 -19.08 -55.61 -1.22
N ASN A 481 -18.11 -55.09 -0.48
CA ASN A 481 -16.81 -55.74 -0.34
C ASN A 481 -16.74 -56.54 0.96
N GLY A 482 -16.37 -57.81 0.87
CA GLY A 482 -16.09 -58.69 2.00
C GLY A 482 -16.91 -59.96 1.90
N ARG A 483 -16.99 -60.73 2.99
CA ARG A 483 -17.68 -62.02 3.01
C ARG A 483 -19.08 -61.83 3.55
N ASP A 484 -20.02 -61.66 2.65
CA ASP A 484 -21.38 -61.26 2.99
C ASP A 484 -22.33 -62.46 3.00
N ARG A 485 -23.37 -62.34 3.82
CA ARG A 485 -24.49 -63.29 3.87
C ARG A 485 -25.79 -62.53 3.67
N LEU A 486 -26.37 -62.70 2.49
CA LEU A 486 -27.62 -62.06 2.08
C LEU A 486 -28.76 -63.08 2.08
N VAL A 487 -29.86 -62.77 2.75
CA VAL A 487 -31.05 -63.62 2.82
C VAL A 487 -32.28 -62.82 2.41
N GLY A 488 -32.86 -63.10 1.24
CA GLY A 488 -34.08 -62.45 0.75
C GLY A 488 -35.34 -62.93 1.50
N ALA A 489 -35.42 -64.23 1.73
CA ALA A 489 -36.50 -64.94 2.42
C ALA A 489 -37.82 -64.99 1.64
N GLY A 490 -38.68 -63.98 1.68
CA GLY A 490 -40.03 -64.08 1.14
C GLY A 490 -40.36 -63.01 0.11
N GLY A 491 -40.37 -63.38 -1.17
CA GLY A 491 -40.88 -62.55 -2.26
C GLY A 491 -39.91 -62.55 -3.43
N ARG A 492 -39.92 -61.54 -4.30
CA ARG A 492 -39.07 -61.53 -5.50
C ARG A 492 -37.87 -60.63 -5.28
N ASP A 493 -36.79 -61.23 -4.83
CA ASP A 493 -35.63 -60.52 -4.33
C ASP A 493 -34.51 -60.44 -5.37
N ARG A 494 -33.67 -59.42 -5.23
CA ARG A 494 -32.44 -59.20 -6.00
C ARG A 494 -31.30 -59.07 -5.03
N LEU A 495 -30.47 -60.10 -4.94
CA LEU A 495 -29.33 -60.16 -4.02
C LEU A 495 -28.03 -60.06 -4.82
N LEU A 496 -27.16 -59.13 -4.44
CA LEU A 496 -25.85 -58.91 -5.04
C LEU A 496 -24.79 -59.08 -3.96
N GLY A 497 -23.94 -60.11 -4.05
CA GLY A 497 -22.85 -60.34 -3.09
C GLY A 497 -21.80 -59.24 -3.19
N GLY A 498 -21.18 -59.12 -4.35
CA GLY A 498 -20.19 -58.09 -4.63
C GLY A 498 -18.80 -58.70 -4.75
N LYS A 499 -17.82 -58.23 -3.99
CA LYS A 499 -16.49 -58.82 -3.96
C LYS A 499 -16.34 -59.62 -2.68
N GLY A 500 -15.96 -60.88 -2.78
CA GLY A 500 -15.63 -61.72 -1.64
C GLY A 500 -16.26 -63.11 -1.77
N ASN A 501 -16.32 -63.86 -0.68
CA ASN A 501 -16.82 -65.25 -0.72
C ASN A 501 -18.22 -65.32 -0.13
N ASP A 502 -19.22 -64.97 -0.92
CA ASP A 502 -20.53 -64.59 -0.41
C ASP A 502 -21.50 -65.78 -0.29
N VAL A 503 -22.53 -65.61 0.53
CA VAL A 503 -23.61 -66.57 0.70
C VAL A 503 -24.93 -65.85 0.43
N LEU A 504 -25.55 -66.16 -0.71
CA LEU A 504 -26.83 -65.58 -1.12
C LEU A 504 -27.92 -66.64 -1.02
N VAL A 505 -29.01 -66.31 -0.33
CA VAL A 505 -30.19 -67.16 -0.14
C VAL A 505 -31.41 -66.40 -0.62
N GLY A 506 -31.95 -66.77 -1.79
CA GLY A 506 -33.15 -66.15 -2.37
C GLY A 506 -34.35 -66.33 -1.46
N GLY A 507 -34.71 -67.58 -1.23
CA GLY A 507 -35.85 -67.94 -0.39
C GLY A 507 -37.00 -68.41 -1.26
N GLY A 508 -38.22 -67.95 -0.98
CA GLY A 508 -39.40 -68.34 -1.75
C GLY A 508 -39.73 -67.32 -2.83
N ASN A 509 -40.26 -67.80 -3.95
CA ASN A 509 -40.71 -67.10 -5.15
C ASN A 509 -39.63 -67.00 -6.25
N ARG A 510 -39.43 -65.83 -6.85
CA ARG A 510 -38.61 -65.71 -8.07
C ARG A 510 -37.54 -64.69 -7.80
N ASP A 511 -36.35 -65.20 -7.57
CA ASP A 511 -35.23 -64.39 -7.12
C ASP A 511 -34.16 -64.23 -8.21
N VAL A 512 -33.36 -63.19 -8.05
CA VAL A 512 -32.15 -62.97 -8.83
C VAL A 512 -30.98 -62.87 -7.86
N LEU A 513 -30.07 -63.84 -7.95
CA LEU A 513 -28.87 -63.90 -7.11
C LEU A 513 -27.65 -63.65 -8.00
N ILE A 514 -26.85 -62.67 -7.64
CA ILE A 514 -25.61 -62.31 -8.33
C ILE A 514 -24.48 -62.41 -7.31
N GLY A 515 -23.60 -63.41 -7.43
CA GLY A 515 -22.49 -63.62 -6.48
C GLY A 515 -21.49 -62.47 -6.58
N GLY A 516 -20.94 -62.28 -7.76
CA GLY A 516 -19.91 -61.28 -8.02
C GLY A 516 -18.55 -61.97 -8.13
N ALA A 517 -17.51 -61.39 -7.54
CA ALA A 517 -16.17 -61.94 -7.62
C ALA A 517 -15.81 -62.71 -6.36
N GLY A 518 -15.34 -63.94 -6.49
CA GLY A 518 -14.86 -64.77 -5.38
C GLY A 518 -15.50 -66.15 -5.42
N ARG A 519 -15.51 -66.85 -4.29
CA ARG A 519 -16.09 -68.19 -4.17
C ARG A 519 -17.42 -68.10 -3.45
N ASP A 520 -18.48 -68.04 -4.24
CA ASP A 520 -19.81 -67.75 -3.79
C ASP A 520 -20.68 -69.01 -3.64
N ARG A 521 -21.69 -68.89 -2.78
CA ARG A 521 -22.72 -69.91 -2.57
C ARG A 521 -24.09 -69.28 -2.80
N LEU A 522 -24.70 -69.61 -3.93
CA LEU A 522 -26.02 -69.12 -4.32
C LEU A 522 -27.05 -70.23 -4.10
N LEU A 523 -28.04 -69.97 -3.27
CA LEU A 523 -29.14 -70.87 -2.93
C LEU A 523 -30.45 -70.20 -3.36
N GLY A 524 -31.06 -70.65 -4.45
CA GLY A 524 -32.32 -70.11 -4.98
C GLY A 524 -33.46 -70.30 -3.98
N GLY A 525 -33.76 -71.55 -3.64
CA GLY A 525 -34.89 -71.91 -2.79
C GLY A 525 -36.09 -72.36 -3.64
N PRO A 526 -37.32 -72.32 -3.09
CA PRO A 526 -38.51 -72.63 -3.88
C PRO A 526 -38.86 -71.53 -4.89
N GLY A 527 -39.01 -71.91 -6.15
CA GLY A 527 -39.66 -71.12 -7.20
C GLY A 527 -38.88 -71.06 -8.51
N ARG A 528 -38.73 -69.89 -9.12
CA ARG A 528 -38.07 -69.78 -10.44
C ARG A 528 -36.96 -68.76 -10.38
N ASP A 529 -35.76 -69.22 -10.07
CA ASP A 529 -34.66 -68.35 -9.73
C ASP A 529 -33.68 -68.16 -10.89
N ARG A 530 -33.00 -67.02 -10.86
CA ARG A 530 -31.89 -66.71 -11.76
C ARG A 530 -30.64 -66.49 -10.94
N MET A 531 -29.66 -67.36 -11.12
CA MET A 531 -28.35 -67.26 -10.47
C MET A 531 -27.28 -66.90 -11.50
N LEU A 532 -26.49 -65.88 -11.19
CA LEU A 532 -25.28 -65.52 -11.91
C LEU A 532 -24.16 -65.50 -10.86
N ALA A 533 -23.35 -66.55 -10.79
CA ALA A 533 -22.35 -66.62 -9.74
C ALA A 533 -21.24 -65.58 -9.98
N GLY A 534 -20.56 -65.65 -11.13
CA GLY A 534 -19.59 -64.64 -11.54
C GLY A 534 -18.22 -65.29 -11.70
N PRO A 535 -17.12 -64.54 -11.56
CA PRO A 535 -15.78 -65.11 -11.56
C PRO A 535 -15.43 -65.77 -10.22
N GLY A 536 -14.97 -67.02 -10.27
CA GLY A 536 -14.43 -67.76 -9.13
C GLY A 536 -15.12 -69.12 -8.97
N ARG A 537 -14.80 -69.85 -7.89
CA ARG A 537 -15.20 -71.26 -7.71
C ARG A 537 -16.53 -71.41 -6.96
N ASP A 538 -17.61 -71.27 -7.68
CA ASP A 538 -18.95 -71.05 -7.17
C ASP A 538 -19.82 -72.31 -7.09
N LEU A 539 -20.74 -72.28 -6.12
CA LEU A 539 -21.77 -73.30 -5.93
C LEU A 539 -23.16 -72.67 -6.09
N CYS A 540 -23.93 -73.17 -7.05
CA CYS A 540 -25.32 -72.78 -7.25
C CYS A 540 -26.26 -73.96 -7.00
N LYS A 541 -27.25 -73.76 -6.14
CA LYS A 541 -28.33 -74.72 -5.92
C LYS A 541 -29.67 -74.02 -6.16
N GLY A 542 -30.41 -74.46 -7.17
CA GLY A 542 -31.73 -73.94 -7.51
C GLY A 542 -32.73 -74.25 -6.40
N GLY A 543 -33.04 -75.52 -6.23
CA GLY A 543 -34.07 -75.95 -5.27
C GLY A 543 -35.30 -76.43 -6.04
N PRO A 544 -36.48 -76.45 -5.41
CA PRO A 544 -37.72 -76.81 -6.08
C PRO A 544 -38.14 -75.74 -7.09
N GLY A 545 -38.18 -76.10 -8.38
CA GLY A 545 -38.79 -75.28 -9.43
C GLY A 545 -37.94 -75.19 -10.70
N ARG A 546 -38.15 -74.15 -11.51
CA ARG A 546 -37.53 -74.01 -12.86
C ARG A 546 -36.44 -72.95 -12.85
N ASP A 547 -35.29 -73.31 -12.33
CA ASP A 547 -34.19 -72.38 -12.12
C ASP A 547 -33.27 -72.25 -13.34
N ARG A 548 -32.49 -71.17 -13.39
CA ARG A 548 -31.42 -70.97 -14.37
C ARG A 548 -30.17 -70.43 -13.69
N GLY A 549 -29.02 -70.99 -14.04
CA GLY A 549 -27.73 -70.62 -13.47
C GLY A 549 -26.69 -70.41 -14.56
N ARG A 550 -25.85 -69.39 -14.42
CA ARG A 550 -24.67 -69.16 -15.25
C ARG A 550 -23.45 -68.93 -14.37
N SER A 551 -22.28 -69.29 -14.91
CA SER A 551 -20.98 -69.19 -14.24
C SER A 551 -20.87 -69.97 -12.93
N CYS A 552 -21.68 -71.01 -12.73
CA CYS A 552 -21.57 -71.89 -11.57
C CYS A 552 -20.72 -73.12 -11.92
N GLU A 553 -19.61 -73.40 -11.22
CA GLU A 553 -18.87 -74.65 -11.41
C GLU A 553 -19.56 -75.86 -10.82
N ARG A 554 -20.23 -75.71 -9.67
CA ARG A 554 -21.05 -76.78 -9.09
C ARG A 554 -22.52 -76.40 -9.14
N ARG A 555 -23.32 -77.25 -9.79
CA ARG A 555 -24.77 -77.03 -10.02
C ARG A 555 -25.58 -78.17 -9.42
N ALA A 556 -26.66 -77.83 -8.75
CA ALA A 556 -27.67 -78.79 -8.30
C ALA A 556 -29.08 -78.19 -8.49
N GLY A 557 -29.98 -78.91 -9.17
CA GLY A 557 -31.34 -78.44 -9.42
C GLY A 557 -31.44 -77.31 -10.45
N ILE A 558 -30.46 -77.19 -11.36
CA ILE A 558 -30.41 -76.15 -12.40
C ILE A 558 -29.91 -76.82 -13.70
N PRO A 559 -30.55 -76.58 -14.86
CA PRO A 559 -30.10 -77.10 -16.16
C PRO A 559 -28.78 -76.48 -16.66
#